data_AF-A0A928L7N6-F1
#
_entry.id   AF-A0A928L7N6-F1
#
_cell.length_a   1.000
_cell.length_b   1.000
_cell.length_c   1.000
_cell.angle_alpha   90.00
_cell.angle_beta   90.00
_cell.angle_gamma   90.00
#
_symmetry.space_group_name_H-M   'P 1'
#
loop_
_entity.id
_entity.type
_entity.pdbx_description
1 polymer ?
#
loop_
_entity_poly.entity_id
_entity_poly.type
_entity_poly.pdbx_seq_one_letter_code
_entity_poly.pdbx_strand_id
1 'polypeptide(L)' 'MEDKNTFEENMTRLGKIASELEKGDIPLEKAVELYGEGVRLSAVCRKQLDEAHIKITEDNG' A
#
# COMPACT_ATOMS: atom_id res chain seq x y z
N MET A 1 -11.81 -8.25 -14.31
CA MET A 1 -11.27 -8.95 -13.13
C MET A 1 -10.51 -7.89 -12.37
N GLU A 2 -10.96 -7.48 -11.20
CA GLU A 2 -10.16 -6.57 -10.38
C GLU A 2 -8.93 -7.36 -9.95
N ASP A 3 -7.76 -7.01 -10.50
CA ASP A 3 -6.48 -7.53 -10.02
C ASP A 3 -6.28 -6.98 -8.60
N LYS A 4 -6.84 -7.69 -7.62
CA LYS A 4 -6.55 -7.48 -6.21
C LYS A 4 -5.12 -7.94 -5.98
N ASN A 5 -4.17 -7.02 -6.12
CA ASN A 5 -2.81 -7.22 -5.64
C ASN A 5 -2.84 -7.70 -4.18
N THR A 6 -2.00 -8.69 -3.87
CA THR A 6 -1.89 -9.24 -2.51
C THR A 6 -1.35 -8.20 -1.53
N PHE A 7 -1.50 -8.46 -0.24
CA PHE A 7 -0.94 -7.59 0.79
C PHE A 7 0.58 -7.44 0.63
N GLU A 8 1.26 -8.54 0.35
CA GLU A 8 2.70 -8.63 0.14
C GLU A 8 3.16 -7.85 -1.09
N GLU A 9 2.40 -7.93 -2.18
CA GLU A 9 2.66 -7.16 -3.41
C GLU A 9 2.48 -5.65 -3.17
N ASN A 10 1.39 -5.26 -2.52
CA ASN A 10 1.13 -3.86 -2.18
C ASN A 10 2.23 -3.30 -1.26
N MET A 11 2.68 -4.10 -0.29
CA MET A 11 3.77 -3.69 0.59
C MET A 11 5.12 -3.60 -0.13
N THR A 12 5.39 -4.52 -1.04
CA THR A 12 6.60 -4.46 -1.87
C THR A 12 6.60 -3.20 -2.73
N ARG A 13 5.45 -2.82 -3.30
CA ARG A 13 5.32 -1.59 -4.10
C ARG A 13 5.47 -0.33 -3.24
N LEU A 14 4.85 -0.29 -2.06
CA LEU A 14 5.02 0.80 -1.09
C LEU A 14 6.49 1.02 -0.72
N GLY A 15 7.24 -0.05 -0.45
CA GLY A 15 8.67 0.05 -0.15
C GLY A 15 9.48 0.63 -1.32
N LYS A 16 9.15 0.24 -2.57
CA LYS A 16 9.78 0.82 -3.76
C LYS A 16 9.46 2.30 -3.91
N ILE A 17 8.20 2.69 -3.72
CA ILE A 17 7.77 4.10 -3.76
C ILE A 17 8.54 4.92 -2.72
N ALA A 18 8.60 4.44 -1.47
CA ALA A 18 9.35 5.12 -0.41
C ALA A 18 10.83 5.28 -0.78
N SER A 19 11.48 4.22 -1.27
CA SER A 19 12.86 4.27 -1.72
C SER A 19 13.07 5.23 -2.91
N GLU A 20 12.14 5.31 -3.85
CA GLU A 20 12.21 6.26 -4.98
C GLU A 20 12.04 7.71 -4.51
N LEU A 21 11.12 7.99 -3.57
CA LEU A 21 10.92 9.31 -2.98
C LEU A 21 12.14 9.76 -2.15
N GLU A 22 12.77 8.84 -1.41
CA GLU A 22 13.94 9.11 -0.56
C GLU A 22 15.21 9.44 -1.35
N LYS A 23 15.34 8.97 -2.60
CA LYS A 23 16.50 9.29 -3.46
C LYS A 23 16.61 10.78 -3.75
N GLY A 24 15.49 11.51 -3.76
CA GLY A 24 15.46 12.97 -3.92
C GLY A 24 15.89 13.49 -5.30
N ASP A 25 16.22 12.61 -6.26
CA ASP A 25 16.61 12.95 -7.63
C ASP A 25 15.46 12.81 -8.64
N ILE A 26 14.22 12.72 -8.15
CA ILE A 26 13.03 12.57 -8.97
C ILE A 26 12.40 13.93 -9.32
N PRO A 27 11.86 14.10 -10.54
CA PRO A 27 11.06 15.29 -10.88
C PRO A 27 9.85 15.47 -9.97
N LEU A 28 9.45 16.71 -9.71
CA LEU A 28 8.32 17.04 -8.83
C LEU A 28 7.02 16.35 -9.27
N GLU A 29 6.72 16.39 -10.56
CA GLU A 29 5.54 15.74 -11.13
C GLU A 29 5.54 14.24 -10.79
N LYS A 30 6.71 13.60 -10.87
CA LYS A 30 6.85 12.18 -10.54
C LYS A 30 6.70 11.92 -9.05
N ALA A 31 7.24 12.80 -8.20
CA ALA A 31 7.07 12.71 -6.76
C ALA A 31 5.60 12.78 -6.35
N VAL A 32 4.82 13.67 -6.97
CA VAL A 32 3.38 13.81 -6.72
C VAL A 32 2.62 12.55 -7.14
N GLU A 33 2.93 11.97 -8.30
CA GLU A 33 2.35 10.70 -8.74
C GLU A 33 2.65 9.56 -7.77
N LEU A 34 3.93 9.38 -7.42
CA LEU A 34 4.40 8.32 -6.52
C LEU A 34 3.78 8.46 -5.12
N TYR A 35 3.67 9.70 -4.61
CA TYR A 35 3.01 9.97 -3.35
C TYR A 35 1.52 9.59 -3.39
N GLY A 36 0.81 9.99 -4.44
CA GLY A 36 -0.60 9.64 -4.62
C GLY A 36 -0.84 8.13 -4.73
N GLU A 37 0.06 7.42 -5.42
CA GLU A 37 0.04 5.96 -5.45
C GLU A 37 0.29 5.36 -4.06
N GLY A 38 1.29 5.85 -3.33
CA GLY A 38 1.63 5.40 -1.99
C GLY A 38 0.49 5.58 -0.99
N VAL A 39 -0.20 6.72 -1.02
CA VAL A 39 -1.39 6.97 -0.17
C VAL A 39 -2.49 5.95 -0.47
N ARG A 40 -2.76 5.67 -1.74
CA ARG A 40 -3.78 4.68 -2.15
C ARG A 40 -3.42 3.28 -1.68
N LEU A 41 -2.18 2.84 -1.90
CA LEU A 41 -1.71 1.51 -1.49
C LEU A 41 -1.74 1.36 0.04
N SER A 42 -1.35 2.40 0.79
CA SER A 42 -1.40 2.39 2.25
C SER A 42 -2.82 2.16 2.77
N ALA A 43 -3.81 2.82 2.17
CA ALA A 43 -5.22 2.62 2.50
C ALA A 43 -5.71 1.19 2.18
N VAL A 44 -5.28 0.62 1.05
CA VAL A 44 -5.60 -0.77 0.68
C VAL A 44 -5.00 -1.76 1.69
N CYS A 45 -3.72 -1.63 2.02
CA CYS A 45 -3.06 -2.48 3.02
C CYS A 45 -3.74 -2.38 4.39
N ARG A 46 -4.12 -1.18 4.82
CA ARG A 46 -4.87 -0.98 6.07
C ARG A 46 -6.18 -1.76 6.05
N LYS A 47 -6.96 -1.62 4.97
CA LYS A 47 -8.22 -2.34 4.82
C LYS A 47 -8.05 -3.86 4.86
N GLN A 48 -7.02 -4.39 4.21
CA GLN A 48 -6.70 -5.83 4.23
C GLN A 48 -6.39 -6.32 5.65
N LEU A 49 -5.65 -5.54 6.43
CA LEU A 49 -5.35 -5.85 7.84
C LEU A 49 -6.60 -5.79 8.72
N ASP A 50 -7.45 -4.78 8.53
CA ASP A 50 -8.69 -4.63 9.29
C ASP A 50 -9.64 -5.81 9.00
N GLU A 51 -9.78 -6.22 7.73
CA GLU A 51 -10.55 -7.39 7.33
C GLU A 51 -9.99 -8.69 7.92
N ALA A 52 -8.67 -8.84 7.98
CA ALA A 52 -8.03 -10.00 8.59
C ALA A 52 -8.24 -10.03 10.12
N HIS A 53 -8.16 -8.87 10.77
CA HIS A 53 -8.38 -8.75 12.21
C HIS A 53 -9.82 -9.09 12.60
N ILE A 54 -10.81 -8.59 11.84
CA ILE A 54 -12.23 -8.90 12.07
C ILE A 54 -12.46 -10.41 12.05
N LYS A 55 -11.95 -11.11 11.03
CA LYS A 55 -12.08 -12.58 10.93
C LYS A 55 -11.50 -13.31 12.15
N ILE A 56 -10.34 -12.88 12.64
CA ILE A 56 -9.72 -13.48 13.84
C ILE A 56 -10.56 -13.22 15.09
N THR A 57 -11.14 -12.03 15.22
CA THR A 57 -11.99 -11.70 16.38
C THR A 57 -13.36 -12.37 16.33
N GLU A 58 -13.91 -12.63 15.14
CA GLU A 58 -15.18 -13.36 14.97
C GLU A 58 -15.02 -14.87 15.18
N ASP A 59 -13.87 -15.46 14.82
CA ASP A 59 -13.59 -16.91 15.05
C ASP A 59 -13.28 -17.26 16.53
N ASN A 60 -13.08 -16.26 17.40
CA ASN A 60 -12.86 -16.46 18.85
C ASN A 60 -14.14 -16.26 19.70
N GLY A 61 -15.33 -16.28 19.07
CA GLY A 61 -16.65 -16.18 19.69
C GLY A 61 -17.44 -17.47 19.66
#